data_AF-A0A480B3V9-F1
#
_entry.id   AF-A0A480B3V9-F1
#
_cell.length_a   1.000
_cell.length_b   1.000
_cell.length_c   1.000
_cell.angle_alpha   90.00
_cell.angle_beta   90.00
_cell.angle_gamma   90.00
#
_symmetry.space_group_name_H-M   'P 1'
#
loop_
_entity.id
_entity.type
_entity.pdbx_description
1 polymer ?
#
loop_
_entity_poly.entity_id
_entity_poly.type
_entity_poly.pdbx_seq_one_letter_code
_entity_poly.pdbx_strand_id
1 'polypeptide(L)'
;MSYIQDEYYILKQNLIMLKHNIRLNKIEYTIALLLFIFYTLYIMGYLLASFSEGIIRLEFQSFDLFMLSDLRITEPEYIILAILQLLICAIGMSRLIQYRFNDSDLHTGGKLISYCFAFALIFFGGLYIYRVFSTGLNSVTFEFSLYFWISIRIMLLAFLFILLKHIPRDLKYGSASYSALVRNQKIIYHDLIEYRKSDESIIEYIGLNHIFKVMKKTFITDMLHIKGRQSRSQIICCNIIFIITVALLNQIISTMIQSQFVSHIWHDYLAYIFYYWLLLANICMIIRRLHDSGASALWLLGLWIPYVNIYVLYLILFKPSIIGMENI
;
A
#
# COMPACT_ATOMS: atom_id res chain seq x y z
N MET A 1 -4.93 19.80 25.52
CA MET A 1 -3.76 19.24 24.81
C MET A 1 -3.58 19.97 23.49
N SER A 2 -2.34 20.12 23.04
CA SER A 2 -2.06 20.60 21.67
C SER A 2 -2.33 19.49 20.66
N TYR A 3 -2.76 19.82 19.43
CA TYR A 3 -3.07 18.85 18.37
C TYR A 3 -1.93 17.83 18.16
N ILE A 4 -0.68 18.29 18.22
CA ILE A 4 0.52 17.45 18.06
C ILE A 4 0.64 16.41 19.19
N GLN A 5 0.30 16.77 20.44
CA GLN A 5 0.33 15.83 21.57
C GLN A 5 -0.72 14.73 21.40
N ASP A 6 -1.90 15.09 20.89
CA ASP A 6 -2.97 14.11 20.62
C ASP A 6 -2.55 13.15 19.50
N GLU A 7 -1.95 13.66 18.41
CA GLU A 7 -1.41 12.83 17.33
C GLU A 7 -0.32 11.88 17.81
N TYR A 8 0.61 12.37 18.62
CA TYR A 8 1.67 11.54 19.20
C TYR A 8 1.10 10.43 20.09
N TYR A 9 0.07 10.74 20.89
CA TYR A 9 -0.62 9.75 21.70
C TYR A 9 -1.27 8.67 20.85
N ILE A 10 -2.00 9.05 19.78
CA ILE A 10 -2.63 8.11 18.84
C ILE A 10 -1.57 7.25 18.16
N LEU A 11 -0.47 7.84 17.70
CA LEU A 11 0.64 7.10 17.07
C LEU A 11 1.21 6.06 18.03
N LYS A 12 1.45 6.42 19.29
CA LYS A 12 1.91 5.48 20.32
C LYS A 12 0.93 4.32 20.51
N GLN A 13 -0.38 4.60 20.51
CA GLN A 13 -1.39 3.54 20.56
C GLN A 13 -1.32 2.65 19.32
N ASN A 14 -1.23 3.22 18.11
CA ASN A 14 -1.09 2.45 16.87
C ASN A 14 0.11 1.49 16.91
N LEU A 15 1.27 1.95 17.40
CA LEU A 15 2.46 1.11 17.55
C LEU A 15 2.26 -0.02 18.57
N ILE A 16 1.52 0.23 19.66
CA ILE A 16 1.13 -0.81 20.62
C ILE A 16 0.21 -1.84 19.93
N MET A 17 -0.73 -1.41 19.09
CA MET A 17 -1.61 -2.32 18.34
C MET A 17 -0.83 -3.24 17.42
N LEU A 18 0.13 -2.68 16.68
CA LEU A 18 1.01 -3.44 15.79
C LEU A 18 1.82 -4.51 16.53
N LYS A 19 2.19 -4.24 17.78
CA LYS A 19 2.94 -5.19 18.61
C LYS A 19 2.08 -6.32 19.17
N HIS A 20 0.80 -6.06 19.49
CA HIS A 20 -0.05 -7.03 20.20
C HIS A 20 -1.02 -7.78 19.28
N ASN A 21 -1.50 -7.17 18.20
CA ASN A 21 -2.41 -7.80 17.24
C ASN A 21 -1.60 -8.44 16.11
N ILE A 22 -1.00 -9.58 16.41
CA ILE A 22 -0.11 -10.36 15.52
C ILE A 22 -0.84 -11.51 14.82
N ARG A 23 -2.09 -11.27 14.43
CA ARG A 23 -2.90 -12.19 13.61
C ARG A 23 -3.44 -11.48 12.38
N LEU A 24 -3.56 -12.19 11.27
CA LEU A 24 -4.17 -11.68 10.02
C LEU A 24 -5.27 -12.63 9.59
N ASN A 25 -6.48 -12.10 9.36
CA ASN A 25 -7.56 -12.89 8.80
C ASN A 25 -7.30 -13.23 7.33
N LYS A 26 -8.17 -14.03 6.70
CA LYS A 26 -7.97 -14.49 5.32
C LYS A 26 -7.85 -13.35 4.31
N ILE A 27 -8.70 -12.33 4.46
CA ILE A 27 -8.79 -11.22 3.51
C ILE A 27 -7.58 -10.29 3.67
N GLU A 28 -7.27 -9.91 4.91
CA GLU A 28 -6.10 -9.08 5.25
C GLU A 28 -4.80 -9.76 4.83
N TYR A 29 -4.66 -11.06 5.08
CA TYR A 29 -3.51 -11.83 4.64
C TYR A 29 -3.37 -11.83 3.12
N THR A 30 -4.47 -12.00 2.39
CA THR A 30 -4.45 -12.00 0.91
C THR A 30 -4.04 -10.64 0.35
N ILE A 31 -4.61 -9.55 0.88
CA ILE A 31 -4.27 -8.19 0.48
C ILE A 31 -2.81 -7.89 0.81
N ALA A 32 -2.36 -8.21 2.02
CA ALA A 32 -0.99 -7.99 2.44
C ALA A 32 0.00 -8.78 1.57
N LEU A 33 -0.31 -10.04 1.25
CA LEU A 33 0.51 -10.88 0.39
C LEU A 33 0.61 -10.30 -1.03
N LEU A 34 -0.51 -9.90 -1.63
CA LEU A 34 -0.54 -9.27 -2.95
C LEU A 34 0.26 -7.97 -3.00
N LEU A 35 0.02 -7.06 -2.05
CA LEU A 35 0.73 -5.78 -1.96
C LEU A 35 2.23 -5.99 -1.73
N PHE A 36 2.59 -6.95 -0.87
CA PHE A 36 3.99 -7.24 -0.57
C PHE A 36 4.72 -7.82 -1.76
N ILE A 37 4.14 -8.81 -2.45
CA ILE A 37 4.67 -9.38 -3.70
C ILE A 37 4.85 -8.28 -4.75
N PHE A 38 3.79 -7.50 -5.00
CA PHE A 38 3.83 -6.43 -5.99
C PHE A 38 4.92 -5.40 -5.66
N TYR A 39 5.01 -4.94 -4.43
CA TYR A 39 6.00 -3.92 -4.07
C TYR A 39 7.45 -4.44 -4.09
N THR A 40 7.68 -5.59 -3.45
CA THR A 40 9.05 -6.13 -3.26
C THR A 40 9.65 -6.67 -4.55
N LEU A 41 8.86 -7.35 -5.37
CA LEU A 41 9.36 -7.97 -6.60
C LEU A 41 9.19 -7.04 -7.79
N TYR A 42 7.99 -6.49 -7.99
CA TYR A 42 7.72 -5.71 -9.19
C TYR A 42 8.35 -4.33 -9.10
N ILE A 43 8.05 -3.54 -8.07
CA ILE A 43 8.57 -2.16 -8.01
C ILE A 43 10.05 -2.15 -7.66
N MET A 44 10.43 -2.73 -6.52
CA MET A 44 11.82 -2.63 -6.03
C MET A 44 12.80 -3.48 -6.86
N GLY A 45 12.41 -4.69 -7.27
CA GLY A 45 13.26 -5.54 -8.10
C GLY A 45 13.53 -4.95 -9.48
N TYR A 46 12.48 -4.43 -10.14
CA TYR A 46 12.62 -3.77 -11.44
C TYR A 46 13.42 -2.47 -11.33
N LEU A 47 13.20 -1.69 -10.28
CA LEU A 47 13.95 -0.47 -10.03
C LEU A 47 15.45 -0.77 -9.80
N LEU A 48 15.77 -1.84 -9.07
CA LEU A 48 17.15 -2.32 -8.90
C LEU A 48 17.78 -2.74 -10.24
N ALA A 49 17.06 -3.51 -11.07
CA ALA A 49 17.52 -3.89 -12.40
C ALA A 49 17.74 -2.66 -13.29
N SER A 50 16.82 -1.71 -13.26
CA SER A 50 16.90 -0.49 -14.06
C SER A 50 18.08 0.42 -13.68
N PHE A 51 18.40 0.52 -12.38
CA PHE A 51 19.59 1.25 -11.93
C PHE A 51 20.89 0.53 -12.29
N SER A 52 20.89 -0.80 -12.42
CA SER A 52 22.06 -1.54 -12.85
C SER A 52 22.40 -1.31 -14.33
N GLU A 53 21.39 -1.22 -15.20
CA GLU A 53 21.57 -1.00 -16.64
C GLU A 53 21.63 0.50 -16.99
N GLY A 54 21.18 1.36 -16.07
CA GLY A 54 20.97 2.80 -16.30
C GLY A 54 19.82 3.07 -17.27
N ILE A 55 18.91 2.11 -17.43
CA ILE A 55 17.76 2.19 -18.34
C ILE A 55 16.53 1.66 -17.60
N ILE A 56 15.49 2.48 -17.49
CA ILE A 56 14.15 2.03 -17.12
C ILE A 56 13.39 1.79 -18.43
N ARG A 57 13.22 0.54 -18.88
CA ARG A 57 12.51 0.19 -20.14
C ARG A 57 11.19 -0.52 -19.89
N LEU A 58 10.08 0.17 -20.08
CA LEU A 58 8.74 -0.42 -20.11
C LEU A 58 8.42 -0.82 -21.55
N GLU A 59 8.54 -2.11 -21.85
CA GLU A 59 8.20 -2.65 -23.17
C GLU A 59 6.68 -2.87 -23.25
N PHE A 60 6.03 -2.16 -24.18
CA PHE A 60 4.63 -2.41 -24.55
C PHE A 60 4.58 -3.03 -25.93
N GLN A 61 3.50 -3.73 -26.23
CA GLN A 61 3.34 -4.51 -27.47
C GLN A 61 3.50 -3.66 -28.76
N SER A 62 3.36 -2.34 -28.67
CA SER A 62 3.44 -1.40 -29.80
C SER A 62 4.52 -0.32 -29.68
N PHE A 63 5.10 -0.11 -28.49
CA PHE A 63 6.15 0.88 -28.28
C PHE A 63 6.95 0.56 -27.01
N ASP A 64 8.23 0.93 -27.02
CA ASP A 64 9.06 0.86 -25.82
C ASP A 64 9.20 2.24 -25.22
N LEU A 65 8.93 2.35 -23.93
CA LEU A 65 9.15 3.58 -23.18
C LEU A 65 10.41 3.38 -22.34
N PHE A 66 11.51 4.02 -22.73
CA PHE A 66 12.76 3.95 -22.00
C PHE A 66 13.18 5.32 -21.47
N MET A 67 13.58 5.37 -20.20
CA MET A 67 14.25 6.51 -19.60
C MET A 67 15.70 6.12 -19.34
N LEU A 68 16.63 6.86 -19.95
CA LEU A 68 18.06 6.73 -19.69
C LEU A 68 18.40 7.55 -18.44
N SER A 69 19.20 6.95 -17.56
CA SER A 69 19.66 7.59 -16.34
C SER A 69 21.16 7.39 -16.21
N ASP A 70 21.89 8.50 -16.01
CA ASP A 70 23.32 8.48 -15.71
C ASP A 70 23.60 7.91 -14.31
N LEU A 71 22.58 7.80 -13.45
CA LEU A 71 22.66 7.09 -12.17
C LEU A 71 22.72 5.59 -12.42
N ARG A 72 23.92 5.09 -12.69
CA ARG A 72 24.25 3.67 -12.70
C ARG A 72 24.84 3.29 -11.36
N ILE A 73 24.26 2.30 -10.70
CA ILE A 73 24.85 1.71 -9.51
C ILE A 73 25.98 0.76 -9.92
N THR A 74 27.04 0.76 -9.14
CA THR A 74 28.16 -0.17 -9.32
C THR A 74 27.73 -1.59 -8.92
N GLU A 75 28.46 -2.60 -9.41
CA GLU A 75 28.18 -4.00 -9.07
C GLU A 75 28.19 -4.29 -7.55
N PRO A 76 29.15 -3.76 -6.74
CA PRO A 76 29.08 -3.91 -5.29
C PRO A 76 27.83 -3.29 -4.65
N GLU A 77 27.41 -2.11 -5.13
CA GLU A 77 26.19 -1.43 -4.65
C GLU A 77 24.94 -2.23 -5.01
N TYR A 78 24.87 -2.78 -6.22
CA TYR A 78 23.80 -3.67 -6.65
C TYR A 78 23.69 -4.90 -5.73
N ILE A 79 24.81 -5.55 -5.43
CA ILE A 79 24.85 -6.74 -4.57
C ILE A 79 24.34 -6.40 -3.17
N ILE A 80 24.79 -5.29 -2.57
CA ILE A 80 24.35 -4.87 -1.23
C ILE A 80 22.84 -4.63 -1.21
N LEU A 81 22.33 -3.89 -2.21
CA LEU A 81 20.91 -3.59 -2.32
C LEU A 81 20.07 -4.85 -2.59
N ALA A 82 20.56 -5.78 -3.41
CA ALA A 82 19.92 -7.07 -3.66
C ALA A 82 19.86 -7.94 -2.40
N ILE A 83 20.93 -7.98 -1.60
CA ILE A 83 20.95 -8.70 -0.30
C ILE A 83 19.94 -8.07 0.65
N LEU A 84 19.92 -6.73 0.77
CA LEU A 84 18.99 -6.02 1.64
C LEU A 84 17.54 -6.27 1.21
N GLN A 85 17.26 -6.22 -0.09
CA GLN A 85 15.96 -6.56 -0.67
C GLN A 85 15.52 -7.97 -0.32
N LEU A 86 16.43 -8.93 -0.46
CA LEU A 86 16.18 -10.33 -0.18
C LEU A 86 15.86 -10.57 1.29
N LEU A 87 16.61 -9.94 2.19
CA LEU A 87 16.38 -10.04 3.63
C LEU A 87 15.01 -9.45 4.03
N ILE A 88 14.64 -8.29 3.47
CA ILE A 88 13.33 -7.69 3.71
C ILE A 88 12.22 -8.61 3.20
N CYS A 89 12.37 -9.18 2.00
CA CYS A 89 11.41 -10.12 1.43
C CYS A 89 11.24 -11.37 2.32
N ALA A 90 12.35 -11.99 2.73
CA ALA A 90 12.35 -13.18 3.58
C ALA A 90 11.70 -12.91 4.95
N ILE A 91 12.07 -11.81 5.61
CA ILE A 91 11.51 -11.43 6.91
C ILE A 91 10.02 -11.10 6.78
N GLY A 92 9.64 -10.30 5.79
CA GLY A 92 8.26 -9.89 5.56
C GLY A 92 7.34 -11.07 5.28
N MET A 93 7.73 -11.94 4.34
CA MET A 93 6.96 -13.16 4.03
C MET A 93 6.84 -14.09 5.23
N SER A 94 7.94 -14.30 5.96
CA SER A 94 7.95 -15.13 7.17
C SER A 94 6.95 -14.60 8.21
N ARG A 95 6.93 -13.28 8.45
CA ARG A 95 6.00 -12.64 9.38
C ARG A 95 4.54 -12.74 8.92
N LEU A 96 4.26 -12.51 7.64
CA LEU A 96 2.89 -12.64 7.10
C LEU A 96 2.36 -14.05 7.29
N ILE A 97 3.16 -15.06 6.96
CA ILE A 97 2.80 -16.47 7.16
C ILE A 97 2.59 -16.74 8.64
N GLN A 98 3.51 -16.31 9.51
CA GLN A 98 3.37 -16.48 10.95
C GLN A 98 2.05 -15.88 11.49
N TYR A 99 1.67 -14.68 11.04
CA TYR A 99 0.42 -14.03 11.45
C TYR A 99 -0.83 -14.77 10.95
N ARG A 100 -0.77 -15.38 9.76
CA ARG A 100 -1.85 -16.25 9.27
C ARG A 100 -1.99 -17.52 10.11
N PHE A 101 -0.87 -18.13 10.52
CA PHE A 101 -0.90 -19.31 11.40
C PHE A 101 -1.38 -18.98 12.82
N ASN A 102 -1.04 -17.79 13.35
CA ASN A 102 -1.55 -17.30 14.63
C ASN A 102 -3.08 -17.16 14.64
N ASP A 103 -3.68 -16.82 13.49
CA ASP A 103 -5.15 -16.77 13.33
C ASP A 103 -5.83 -18.14 13.40
N SER A 104 -5.07 -19.21 13.14
CA SER A 104 -5.50 -20.60 13.20
C SER A 104 -5.05 -21.32 14.47
N ASP A 105 -4.43 -20.62 15.42
CA ASP A 105 -3.86 -21.15 16.67
C ASP A 105 -2.76 -22.23 16.48
N LEU A 106 -2.11 -22.24 15.31
CA LEU A 106 -1.09 -23.22 14.93
C LEU A 106 0.34 -22.65 15.09
N HIS A 107 0.68 -22.22 16.30
CA HIS A 107 1.88 -21.41 16.54
C HIS A 107 3.22 -22.13 16.24
N THR A 108 3.40 -23.36 16.72
CA THR A 108 4.69 -24.07 16.58
C THR A 108 4.94 -24.48 15.13
N GLY A 109 3.92 -25.00 14.45
CA GLY A 109 3.97 -25.31 13.02
C GLY A 109 4.14 -24.06 12.16
N GLY A 110 3.43 -22.97 12.50
CA GLY A 110 3.52 -21.71 11.78
C GLY A 110 4.90 -21.07 11.82
N LYS A 111 5.58 -21.10 12.97
CA LYS A 111 6.97 -20.63 13.08
C LYS A 111 7.92 -21.45 12.22
N LEU A 112 7.84 -22.77 12.30
CA LEU A 112 8.69 -23.66 11.50
C LEU A 112 8.51 -23.39 10.00
N ILE A 113 7.26 -23.39 9.52
CA ILE A 113 6.93 -23.14 8.11
C ILE A 113 7.39 -21.75 7.68
N SER A 114 7.21 -20.74 8.53
CA SER A 114 7.67 -19.38 8.24
C SER A 114 9.20 -19.28 8.12
N TYR A 115 9.95 -20.07 8.90
CA TYR A 115 11.40 -20.13 8.78
C TYR A 115 11.86 -20.93 7.56
N CYS A 116 11.16 -22.01 7.22
CA CYS A 116 11.42 -22.74 5.97
C CYS A 116 11.22 -21.85 4.74
N PHE A 117 10.19 -21.02 4.72
CA PHE A 117 9.97 -20.04 3.65
C PHE A 117 11.07 -18.98 3.60
N ALA A 118 11.46 -18.41 4.75
CA ALA A 118 12.56 -17.46 4.81
C ALA A 118 13.87 -18.08 4.31
N PHE A 119 14.18 -19.29 4.74
CA PHE A 119 15.36 -20.03 4.31
C PHE A 119 15.34 -20.30 2.80
N ALA A 120 14.21 -20.77 2.26
CA ALA A 120 14.06 -21.01 0.82
C ALA A 120 14.29 -19.71 0.02
N LEU A 121 13.67 -18.60 0.43
CA LEU A 121 13.88 -17.32 -0.23
C LEU A 121 15.35 -16.89 -0.18
N ILE A 122 15.99 -16.94 1.00
CA ILE A 122 17.40 -16.58 1.15
C ILE A 122 18.30 -17.49 0.31
N PHE A 123 18.05 -18.80 0.30
CA PHE A 123 18.85 -19.77 -0.45
C PHE A 123 18.75 -19.53 -1.96
N PHE A 124 17.53 -19.46 -2.50
CA PHE A 124 17.33 -19.25 -3.94
C PHE A 124 17.72 -17.83 -4.38
N GLY A 125 17.47 -16.82 -3.55
CA GLY A 125 17.92 -15.45 -3.81
C GLY A 125 19.44 -15.27 -3.66
N GLY A 126 20.09 -16.02 -2.77
CA GLY A 126 21.54 -16.03 -2.63
C GLY A 126 22.24 -16.66 -3.84
N LEU A 127 21.66 -17.74 -4.39
CA LEU A 127 22.11 -18.33 -5.66
C LEU A 127 22.01 -17.35 -6.82
N TYR A 128 20.96 -16.53 -6.86
CA TYR A 128 20.83 -15.45 -7.84
C TYR A 128 21.96 -14.44 -7.73
N ILE A 129 22.19 -13.89 -6.53
CA ILE A 129 23.23 -12.87 -6.28
C ILE A 129 24.61 -13.42 -6.63
N TYR A 130 24.89 -14.68 -6.25
CA TYR A 130 26.13 -15.36 -6.62
C TYR A 130 26.30 -15.49 -8.14
N ARG A 131 25.21 -15.82 -8.87
CA ARG A 131 25.29 -15.92 -10.32
C ARG A 131 25.56 -14.57 -10.97
N VAL A 132 24.87 -13.51 -10.55
CA VAL A 132 25.11 -12.14 -11.02
C VAL A 132 26.57 -11.75 -10.81
N PHE A 133 27.15 -12.06 -9.64
CA PHE A 133 28.57 -11.85 -9.37
C PHE A 133 29.49 -12.66 -10.30
N SER A 134 29.10 -13.88 -10.67
CA SER A 134 29.92 -14.76 -11.53
C SER A 134 29.87 -14.39 -13.02
N THR A 135 28.77 -13.82 -13.51
CA THR A 135 28.55 -13.51 -14.93
C THR A 135 28.66 -12.02 -15.26
N GLY A 136 28.71 -11.16 -14.24
CA GLY A 136 28.72 -9.71 -14.38
C GLY A 136 27.35 -9.12 -14.76
N LEU A 137 27.24 -7.78 -14.72
CA LEU A 137 25.98 -7.05 -14.95
C LEU A 137 25.43 -7.14 -16.39
N ASN A 138 26.25 -7.59 -17.36
CA ASN A 138 25.87 -7.63 -18.78
C ASN A 138 24.81 -8.70 -19.12
N SER A 139 24.49 -9.61 -18.19
CA SER A 139 23.48 -10.66 -18.35
C SER A 139 22.25 -10.50 -17.44
N VAL A 140 22.07 -9.32 -16.83
CA VAL A 140 21.05 -9.09 -15.78
C VAL A 140 19.63 -9.22 -16.33
N THR A 141 19.30 -8.71 -17.51
CA THR A 141 17.95 -8.83 -18.12
C THR A 141 17.45 -10.28 -18.27
N PHE A 142 18.29 -11.20 -18.77
CA PHE A 142 17.88 -12.59 -19.03
C PHE A 142 17.88 -13.45 -17.75
N GLU A 143 18.82 -13.24 -16.84
CA GLU A 143 18.90 -13.99 -15.59
C GLU A 143 17.91 -13.47 -14.53
N PHE A 144 17.58 -12.18 -14.52
CA PHE A 144 16.53 -11.60 -13.67
C PHE A 144 15.18 -12.28 -13.92
N SER A 145 14.84 -12.59 -15.18
CA SER A 145 13.63 -13.33 -15.55
C SER A 145 13.52 -14.67 -14.80
N LEU A 146 14.50 -15.57 -14.92
CA LEU A 146 14.42 -16.92 -14.35
C LEU A 146 14.28 -16.92 -12.82
N TYR A 147 15.02 -16.06 -12.11
CA TYR A 147 15.01 -16.01 -10.64
C TYR A 147 13.85 -15.20 -10.06
N PHE A 148 13.38 -14.17 -10.76
CA PHE A 148 12.11 -13.50 -10.49
C PHE A 148 10.96 -14.52 -10.54
N TRP A 149 10.93 -15.38 -11.55
CA TRP A 149 9.92 -16.44 -11.65
C TRP A 149 10.00 -17.48 -10.53
N ILE A 150 11.19 -17.88 -10.07
CA ILE A 150 11.34 -18.81 -8.93
C ILE A 150 10.88 -18.16 -7.62
N SER A 151 11.27 -16.90 -7.37
CA SER A 151 10.85 -16.15 -6.19
C SER A 151 9.33 -15.94 -6.17
N ILE A 152 8.72 -15.64 -7.33
CA ILE A 152 7.26 -15.60 -7.49
C ILE A 152 6.64 -16.95 -7.17
N ARG A 153 7.17 -18.07 -7.70
CA ARG A 153 6.61 -19.41 -7.43
C ARG A 153 6.65 -19.74 -5.93
N ILE A 154 7.74 -19.43 -5.24
CA ILE A 154 7.85 -19.62 -3.79
C ILE A 154 6.82 -18.74 -3.07
N MET A 155 6.70 -17.46 -3.41
CA MET A 155 5.72 -16.57 -2.78
C MET A 155 4.26 -16.95 -3.12
N LEU A 156 4.00 -17.49 -4.31
CA LEU A 156 2.69 -18.00 -4.71
C LEU A 156 2.25 -19.20 -3.86
N LEU A 157 3.18 -20.04 -3.40
CA LEU A 157 2.85 -21.11 -2.44
C LEU A 157 2.27 -20.55 -1.15
N ALA A 158 2.56 -19.30 -0.79
CA ALA A 158 2.00 -18.67 0.41
C ALA A 158 0.48 -18.44 0.30
N PHE A 159 -0.11 -18.45 -0.91
CA PHE A 159 -1.57 -18.40 -1.08
C PHE A 159 -2.27 -19.64 -0.53
N LEU A 160 -1.59 -20.80 -0.46
CA LEU A 160 -2.16 -22.02 0.12
C LEU A 160 -2.59 -21.81 1.58
N PHE A 161 -1.94 -20.89 2.31
CA PHE A 161 -2.26 -20.60 3.70
C PHE A 161 -3.58 -19.83 3.90
N ILE A 162 -4.20 -19.33 2.82
CA ILE A 162 -5.58 -18.79 2.86
C ILE A 162 -6.58 -19.88 3.26
N LEU A 163 -6.29 -21.14 2.93
CA LEU A 163 -7.15 -22.28 3.23
C LEU A 163 -7.21 -22.60 4.74
N LEU A 164 -6.24 -22.11 5.53
CA LEU A 164 -6.23 -22.32 6.96
C LEU A 164 -7.50 -21.74 7.62
N LYS A 165 -8.08 -22.49 8.56
CA LYS A 165 -9.34 -22.12 9.24
C LYS A 165 -9.16 -20.85 10.06
N HIS A 166 -10.12 -19.93 9.94
CA HIS A 166 -10.19 -18.74 10.81
C HIS A 166 -10.91 -19.09 12.11
N ILE A 167 -10.36 -18.67 13.25
CA ILE A 167 -10.99 -18.84 14.57
C ILE A 167 -11.66 -17.51 14.95
N PRO A 168 -13.01 -17.43 15.02
CA PRO A 168 -13.75 -16.19 15.26
C PRO A 168 -13.77 -15.76 16.73
N ARG A 169 -12.88 -16.31 17.57
CA ARG A 169 -12.74 -15.96 18.99
C ARG A 169 -11.46 -15.18 19.20
N ASP A 170 -11.46 -14.34 20.23
CA ASP A 170 -10.26 -13.63 20.67
C ASP A 170 -9.20 -14.65 21.11
N LEU A 171 -7.97 -14.45 20.64
CA LEU A 171 -6.83 -15.33 20.90
C LEU A 171 -5.74 -14.54 21.63
N LYS A 172 -4.76 -15.26 22.17
CA LYS A 172 -3.53 -14.67 22.72
C LYS A 172 -2.81 -13.73 21.73
N TYR A 173 -3.04 -13.93 20.43
CA TYR A 173 -2.39 -13.20 19.34
C TYR A 173 -3.16 -11.96 18.85
N GLY A 174 -4.32 -11.67 19.45
CA GLY A 174 -5.16 -10.54 19.07
C GLY A 174 -6.64 -10.91 18.95
N SER A 175 -7.46 -9.89 18.81
CA SER A 175 -8.92 -10.04 18.72
C SER A 175 -9.39 -10.56 17.36
N ALA A 176 -10.51 -11.27 17.37
CA ALA A 176 -11.15 -11.75 16.15
C ALA A 176 -11.95 -10.64 15.45
N SER A 177 -12.39 -10.91 14.21
CA SER A 177 -13.49 -10.17 13.59
C SER A 177 -13.24 -8.66 13.41
N TYR A 178 -12.18 -8.29 12.68
CA TYR A 178 -11.82 -6.89 12.39
C TYR A 178 -11.91 -5.98 13.63
N SER A 179 -11.35 -6.44 14.74
CA SER A 179 -11.21 -5.63 15.94
C SER A 179 -9.76 -5.63 16.37
N ALA A 180 -9.37 -4.63 17.16
CA ALA A 180 -8.01 -4.54 17.66
C ALA A 180 -7.98 -4.20 19.15
N LEU A 181 -7.10 -4.86 19.89
CA LEU A 181 -6.95 -4.71 21.35
C LEU A 181 -5.94 -3.62 21.71
N VAL A 182 -6.41 -2.54 22.34
CA VAL A 182 -5.61 -1.45 22.92
C VAL A 182 -5.66 -1.54 24.45
N ARG A 183 -4.66 -2.15 25.11
CA ARG A 183 -4.66 -2.26 26.59
C ARG A 183 -5.97 -2.87 27.13
N ASN A 184 -6.88 -2.05 27.69
CA ASN A 184 -8.19 -2.45 28.24
C ASN A 184 -9.36 -2.02 27.33
N GLN A 185 -9.10 -1.71 26.07
CA GLN A 185 -10.11 -1.27 25.11
C GLN A 185 -10.07 -2.13 23.85
N LYS A 186 -11.24 -2.55 23.38
CA LYS A 186 -11.44 -3.22 22.09
C LYS A 186 -11.98 -2.20 21.09
N ILE A 187 -11.22 -1.93 20.04
CA ILE A 187 -11.70 -1.11 18.92
C ILE A 187 -12.40 -2.04 17.93
N ILE A 188 -13.66 -1.75 17.63
CA ILE A 188 -14.46 -2.50 16.65
C ILE A 188 -14.48 -1.69 15.35
N TYR A 189 -14.08 -2.34 14.26
CA TYR A 189 -14.12 -1.75 12.92
C TYR A 189 -15.31 -2.28 12.12
N HIS A 190 -15.72 -1.51 11.10
CA HIS A 190 -16.64 -2.01 10.08
C HIS A 190 -16.04 -3.21 9.34
N ASP A 191 -16.91 -4.02 8.76
CA ASP A 191 -16.48 -5.08 7.86
C ASP A 191 -15.69 -4.53 6.69
N LEU A 192 -14.72 -5.31 6.24
CA LEU A 192 -13.89 -4.92 5.09
C LEU A 192 -14.72 -4.82 3.80
N ILE A 193 -15.78 -5.62 3.68
CA ILE A 193 -16.71 -5.62 2.54
C ILE A 193 -18.09 -5.23 3.05
N GLU A 194 -18.62 -4.11 2.56
CA GLU A 194 -20.01 -3.69 2.81
C GLU A 194 -20.91 -4.27 1.73
N TYR A 195 -21.89 -5.08 2.12
CA TYR A 195 -22.86 -5.64 1.19
C TYR A 195 -23.96 -4.63 0.87
N ARG A 196 -24.26 -4.45 -0.42
CA ARG A 196 -25.41 -3.67 -0.88
C ARG A 196 -26.69 -4.33 -0.40
N LYS A 197 -27.59 -3.56 0.22
CA LYS A 197 -28.93 -4.08 0.54
C LYS A 197 -29.75 -4.25 -0.74
N SER A 198 -30.62 -5.26 -0.78
CA SER A 198 -31.37 -5.64 -1.97
C SER A 198 -32.30 -4.53 -2.51
N ASP A 199 -32.71 -3.62 -1.63
CA ASP A 199 -33.61 -2.49 -1.85
C ASP A 199 -32.90 -1.17 -2.17
N GLU A 200 -31.60 -1.05 -1.91
CA GLU A 200 -30.84 0.19 -2.16
C GLU A 200 -30.48 0.32 -3.64
N SER A 201 -30.69 1.48 -4.27
CA SER A 201 -30.22 1.74 -5.64
C SER A 201 -28.69 1.79 -5.72
N ILE A 202 -28.10 1.59 -6.91
CA ILE A 202 -26.62 1.67 -7.08
C ILE A 202 -26.09 3.06 -6.67
N ILE A 203 -26.84 4.12 -6.96
CA ILE A 203 -26.47 5.51 -6.64
C ILE A 203 -26.48 5.76 -5.13
N GLU A 204 -27.46 5.20 -4.41
CA GLU A 204 -27.55 5.27 -2.96
C GLU A 204 -26.48 4.42 -2.28
N TYR A 205 -26.25 3.19 -2.77
CA TYR A 205 -25.21 2.30 -2.26
C TYR A 205 -23.80 2.90 -2.42
N ILE A 206 -23.52 3.50 -3.58
CA ILE A 206 -22.26 4.24 -3.81
C ILE A 206 -22.25 5.56 -3.01
N GLY A 207 -23.42 6.09 -2.63
CA GLY A 207 -23.55 7.34 -1.91
C GLY A 207 -23.16 8.55 -2.76
N LEU A 208 -23.48 8.54 -4.06
CA LEU A 208 -22.98 9.52 -5.04
C LEU A 208 -23.37 10.97 -4.70
N ASN A 209 -24.61 11.18 -4.22
CA ASN A 209 -25.06 12.49 -3.72
C ASN A 209 -24.24 12.97 -2.52
N HIS A 210 -23.90 12.03 -1.62
CA HIS A 210 -23.04 12.32 -0.48
C HIS A 210 -21.61 12.62 -0.93
N ILE A 211 -21.09 11.91 -1.95
CA ILE A 211 -19.76 12.14 -2.53
C ILE A 211 -19.66 13.56 -3.08
N PHE A 212 -20.62 14.05 -3.86
CA PHE A 212 -20.58 15.43 -4.37
C PHE A 212 -20.58 16.48 -3.25
N LYS A 213 -21.36 16.25 -2.19
CA LYS A 213 -21.33 17.10 -0.99
C LYS A 213 -19.95 17.10 -0.33
N VAL A 214 -19.33 15.94 -0.19
CA VAL A 214 -17.97 15.77 0.35
C VAL A 214 -16.93 16.44 -0.55
N MET A 215 -17.05 16.31 -1.88
CA MET A 215 -16.18 16.95 -2.86
C MET A 215 -16.27 18.47 -2.76
N LYS A 216 -17.48 19.06 -2.76
CA LYS A 216 -17.67 20.50 -2.57
C LYS A 216 -17.03 20.96 -1.26
N LYS A 217 -17.26 20.23 -0.17
CA LYS A 217 -16.68 20.57 1.13
C LYS A 217 -15.16 20.53 1.09
N THR A 218 -14.58 19.51 0.50
CA THR A 218 -13.15 19.22 0.56
C THR A 218 -12.32 20.01 -0.45
N PHE A 219 -12.84 20.23 -1.65
CA PHE A 219 -12.11 20.90 -2.73
C PHE A 219 -12.42 22.39 -2.83
N ILE A 220 -13.52 22.89 -2.22
CA ILE A 220 -13.97 24.28 -2.40
C ILE A 220 -14.10 25.02 -1.07
N THR A 221 -14.88 24.52 -0.10
CA THR A 221 -15.27 25.35 1.07
C THR A 221 -14.35 25.20 2.29
N ASP A 222 -13.97 23.98 2.67
CA ASP A 222 -13.26 23.66 3.92
C ASP A 222 -12.00 22.84 3.65
N MET A 223 -11.21 23.25 2.67
CA MET A 223 -10.07 22.48 2.17
C MET A 223 -9.02 22.17 3.26
N LEU A 224 -8.73 23.14 4.11
CA LEU A 224 -7.72 23.02 5.18
C LEU A 224 -8.29 22.46 6.49
N HIS A 225 -9.55 22.03 6.51
CA HIS A 225 -10.17 21.52 7.72
C HIS A 225 -9.80 20.04 7.94
N ILE A 226 -8.80 19.84 8.79
CA ILE A 226 -8.23 18.52 9.11
C ILE A 226 -9.13 17.71 10.08
N LYS A 227 -9.98 18.40 10.85
CA LYS A 227 -10.88 17.74 11.80
C LYS A 227 -12.08 17.14 11.08
N GLY A 228 -12.35 15.87 11.33
CA GLY A 228 -13.47 15.16 10.73
C GLY A 228 -13.15 13.71 10.43
N ARG A 229 -14.15 13.00 9.92
CA ARG A 229 -14.06 11.60 9.50
C ARG A 229 -14.29 11.53 8.01
N GLN A 230 -13.55 10.66 7.33
CA GLN A 230 -13.72 10.40 5.91
C GLN A 230 -13.62 8.92 5.62
N SER A 231 -14.62 8.35 4.95
CA SER A 231 -14.66 6.92 4.66
C SER A 231 -13.70 6.56 3.52
N ARG A 232 -13.35 5.26 3.45
CA ARG A 232 -12.55 4.69 2.34
C ARG A 232 -13.18 4.95 0.97
N SER A 233 -14.49 4.69 0.85
CA SER A 233 -15.23 4.83 -0.40
C SER A 233 -15.25 6.28 -0.86
N GLN A 234 -15.42 7.22 0.07
CA GLN A 234 -15.39 8.64 -0.24
C GLN A 234 -14.05 9.07 -0.83
N ILE A 235 -12.91 8.64 -0.27
CA ILE A 235 -11.59 9.00 -0.82
C ILE A 235 -11.35 8.41 -2.19
N ILE A 236 -11.68 7.13 -2.37
CA ILE A 236 -11.47 6.44 -3.64
C ILE A 236 -12.35 7.09 -4.71
N CYS A 237 -13.65 7.26 -4.45
CA CYS A 237 -14.56 7.88 -5.41
C CYS A 237 -14.22 9.34 -5.68
N CYS A 238 -13.88 10.14 -4.65
CA CYS A 238 -13.47 11.53 -4.85
C CYS A 238 -12.22 11.61 -5.74
N ASN A 239 -11.22 10.76 -5.52
CA ASN A 239 -10.02 10.74 -6.35
C ASN A 239 -10.28 10.24 -7.78
N ILE A 240 -11.09 9.20 -7.96
CA ILE A 240 -11.45 8.70 -9.30
C ILE A 240 -12.20 9.77 -10.09
N ILE A 241 -13.26 10.34 -9.51
CA ILE A 241 -14.04 11.41 -10.16
C ILE A 241 -13.11 12.57 -10.50
N PHE A 242 -12.22 12.95 -9.56
CA PHE A 242 -11.30 14.04 -9.77
C PHE A 242 -10.31 13.76 -10.93
N ILE A 243 -9.65 12.59 -10.95
CA ILE A 243 -8.73 12.21 -12.04
C ILE A 243 -9.44 12.26 -13.39
N ILE A 244 -10.66 11.72 -13.46
CA ILE A 244 -11.47 11.75 -14.69
C ILE A 244 -11.78 13.21 -15.08
N THR A 245 -12.21 14.06 -14.13
CA THR A 245 -12.53 15.46 -14.44
C THR A 245 -11.32 16.23 -14.94
N VAL A 246 -10.13 16.03 -14.35
CA VAL A 246 -8.90 16.71 -14.78
C VAL A 246 -8.42 16.19 -16.13
N ALA A 247 -8.50 14.88 -16.38
CA ALA A 247 -8.16 14.30 -17.68
C ALA A 247 -9.06 14.87 -18.79
N LEU A 248 -10.38 14.91 -18.55
CA LEU A 248 -11.35 15.50 -19.48
C LEU A 248 -11.12 16.99 -19.69
N LEU A 249 -10.86 17.75 -18.62
CA LEU A 249 -10.58 19.18 -18.69
C LEU A 249 -9.32 19.44 -19.55
N ASN A 250 -8.23 18.71 -19.30
CA ASN A 250 -7.00 18.83 -20.09
C ASN A 250 -7.24 18.48 -21.56
N GLN A 251 -8.02 17.44 -21.85
CA GLN A 251 -8.36 17.05 -23.22
C GLN A 251 -9.22 18.10 -23.94
N ILE A 252 -10.22 18.68 -23.27
CA ILE A 252 -11.04 19.76 -23.84
C ILE A 252 -10.16 20.98 -24.12
N ILE A 253 -9.30 21.35 -23.18
CA ILE A 253 -8.46 22.53 -23.33
C ILE A 253 -7.40 22.34 -24.42
N SER A 254 -6.80 21.15 -24.52
CA SER A 254 -5.85 20.85 -25.60
C SER A 254 -6.49 20.83 -26.99
N THR A 255 -7.79 20.55 -27.09
CA THR A 255 -8.52 20.55 -28.37
C THR A 255 -9.09 21.92 -28.74
N MET A 256 -9.41 22.76 -27.76
CA MET A 256 -9.95 24.11 -27.97
C MET A 256 -8.85 25.15 -28.19
N ILE A 257 -7.67 24.96 -27.59
CA ILE A 257 -6.54 25.88 -27.76
C ILE A 257 -5.82 25.58 -29.08
N GLN A 258 -6.06 26.41 -30.10
CA GLN A 258 -5.33 26.36 -31.36
C GLN A 258 -3.97 27.09 -31.29
N SER A 259 -3.80 27.99 -30.31
CA SER A 259 -2.57 28.76 -30.11
C SER A 259 -1.54 27.97 -29.30
N GLN A 260 -0.38 27.69 -29.89
CA GLN A 260 0.73 27.02 -29.20
C GLN A 260 1.15 27.76 -27.92
N PHE A 261 1.17 29.11 -27.95
CA PHE A 261 1.52 29.93 -26.79
C PHE A 261 0.56 29.74 -25.62
N VAL A 262 -0.75 29.72 -25.87
CA VAL A 262 -1.76 29.55 -24.82
C VAL A 262 -1.73 28.12 -24.28
N SER A 263 -1.41 27.13 -25.13
CA SER A 263 -1.24 25.74 -24.72
C SER A 263 -0.07 25.59 -23.75
N HIS A 264 1.06 26.24 -24.03
CA HIS A 264 2.20 26.29 -23.11
C HIS A 264 1.84 26.92 -21.77
N ILE A 265 1.17 28.07 -21.75
CA ILE A 265 0.74 28.70 -20.49
C ILE A 265 -0.17 27.77 -19.67
N TRP A 266 -1.07 27.04 -20.34
CA TRP A 266 -1.95 26.08 -19.66
C TRP A 266 -1.17 24.93 -19.02
N HIS A 267 -0.37 24.22 -19.80
CA HIS A 267 0.30 22.99 -19.36
C HIS A 267 1.46 23.26 -18.40
N ASP A 268 2.18 24.36 -18.60
CA ASP A 268 3.41 24.65 -17.84
C ASP A 268 3.15 25.43 -16.55
N TYR A 269 1.99 26.08 -16.40
CA TYR A 269 1.69 26.91 -15.22
C TYR A 269 0.32 26.64 -14.60
N LEU A 270 -0.78 26.81 -15.36
CA LEU A 270 -2.13 26.74 -14.79
C LEU A 270 -2.46 25.32 -14.29
N ALA A 271 -2.11 24.29 -15.07
CA ALA A 271 -2.31 22.90 -14.68
C ALA A 271 -1.58 22.57 -13.37
N TYR A 272 -0.37 23.09 -13.16
CA TYR A 272 0.38 22.88 -11.92
C TYR A 272 -0.27 23.52 -10.70
N ILE A 273 -0.86 24.72 -10.83
CA ILE A 273 -1.63 25.33 -9.73
C ILE A 273 -2.79 24.41 -9.32
N PHE A 274 -3.51 23.84 -10.29
CA PHE A 274 -4.55 22.85 -10.02
C PHE A 274 -4.00 21.57 -9.39
N TYR A 275 -2.83 21.08 -9.80
CA TYR A 275 -2.18 19.91 -9.19
C TYR A 275 -1.75 20.17 -7.74
N TYR A 276 -1.20 21.35 -7.42
CA TYR A 276 -0.86 21.70 -6.04
C TYR A 276 -2.10 21.86 -5.15
N TRP A 277 -3.17 22.47 -5.69
CA TRP A 277 -4.47 22.53 -5.01
C TRP A 277 -4.98 21.11 -4.71
N LEU A 278 -4.95 20.22 -5.70
CA LEU A 278 -5.34 18.82 -5.51
C LEU A 278 -4.50 18.12 -4.44
N LEU A 279 -3.18 18.29 -4.49
CA LEU A 279 -2.26 17.66 -3.55
C LEU A 279 -2.62 18.03 -2.11
N LEU A 280 -2.86 19.32 -1.85
CA LEU A 280 -3.21 19.83 -0.54
C LEU A 280 -4.58 19.32 -0.06
N ALA A 281 -5.58 19.27 -0.94
CA ALA A 281 -6.89 18.68 -0.62
C ALA A 281 -6.77 17.18 -0.29
N ASN A 282 -5.95 16.45 -1.05
CA ASN A 282 -5.69 15.03 -0.83
C ASN A 282 -4.99 14.77 0.50
N ILE A 283 -3.99 15.56 0.87
CA ILE A 283 -3.34 15.47 2.18
C ILE A 283 -4.39 15.61 3.30
N CYS A 284 -5.28 16.60 3.20
CA CYS A 284 -6.33 16.81 4.20
C CYS A 284 -7.37 15.67 4.24
N MET A 285 -7.70 15.06 3.10
CA MET A 285 -8.55 13.86 3.05
C MET A 285 -7.87 12.66 3.70
N ILE A 286 -6.60 12.43 3.39
CA ILE A 286 -5.81 11.32 3.94
C ILE A 286 -5.72 11.45 5.46
N ILE A 287 -5.50 12.65 5.99
CA ILE A 287 -5.48 12.84 7.45
C ILE A 287 -6.84 12.48 8.07
N ARG A 288 -7.96 12.94 7.50
CA ARG A 288 -9.31 12.59 7.98
C ARG A 288 -9.60 11.08 7.87
N ARG A 289 -9.05 10.39 6.87
CA ARG A 289 -9.12 8.93 6.72
C ARG A 289 -8.34 8.20 7.79
N LEU A 290 -7.12 8.65 8.05
CA LEU A 290 -6.28 8.08 9.08
C LEU A 290 -7.02 8.15 10.41
N HIS A 291 -7.57 9.31 10.78
CA HIS A 291 -8.38 9.46 11.98
C HIS A 291 -9.63 8.57 11.99
N ASP A 292 -10.32 8.43 10.86
CA ASP A 292 -11.50 7.57 10.75
C ASP A 292 -11.18 6.08 10.97
N SER A 293 -9.95 5.66 10.65
CA SER A 293 -9.41 4.31 10.92
C SER A 293 -8.71 4.18 12.28
N GLY A 294 -8.71 5.24 13.10
CA GLY A 294 -8.00 5.32 14.37
C GLY A 294 -6.48 5.42 14.26
N ALA A 295 -5.97 5.78 13.09
CA ALA A 295 -4.55 6.02 12.85
C ALA A 295 -4.19 7.50 13.01
N SER A 296 -2.98 7.78 13.47
CA SER A 296 -2.46 9.16 13.54
C SER A 296 -2.15 9.73 12.16
N ALA A 297 -2.35 11.04 11.99
CA ALA A 297 -1.91 11.82 10.82
C ALA A 297 -0.41 11.67 10.54
N LEU A 298 0.42 11.41 11.57
CA LEU A 298 1.87 11.25 11.44
C LEU A 298 2.27 10.07 10.55
N TRP A 299 1.38 9.10 10.33
CA TRP A 299 1.61 8.01 9.36
C TRP A 299 1.80 8.53 7.93
N LEU A 300 1.35 9.74 7.60
CA LEU A 300 1.56 10.35 6.28
C LEU A 300 3.05 10.50 5.94
N LEU A 301 3.91 10.73 6.95
CA LEU A 301 5.37 10.75 6.75
C LEU A 301 5.91 9.38 6.30
N GLY A 302 5.25 8.29 6.69
CA GLY A 302 5.59 6.94 6.29
C GLY A 302 5.42 6.66 4.79
N LEU A 303 4.70 7.51 4.04
CA LEU A 303 4.60 7.38 2.57
C LEU A 303 5.95 7.56 1.86
N TRP A 304 6.87 8.32 2.46
CA TRP A 304 8.20 8.59 1.92
C TRP A 304 9.25 7.52 2.29
N ILE A 305 8.90 6.61 3.21
CA ILE A 305 9.80 5.56 3.68
C ILE A 305 9.41 4.25 2.95
N PRO A 306 10.32 3.65 2.16
CA PRO A 306 10.06 2.37 1.51
C PRO A 306 9.59 1.31 2.52
N TYR A 307 8.69 0.43 2.08
CA TYR A 307 8.02 -0.61 2.90
C TYR A 307 7.03 -0.10 3.95
N VAL A 308 7.34 1.00 4.64
CA VAL A 308 6.38 1.66 5.54
C VAL A 308 5.21 2.22 4.73
N ASN A 309 5.49 2.75 3.54
CA ASN A 309 4.48 3.25 2.62
C ASN A 309 3.41 2.20 2.26
N ILE A 310 3.73 0.91 2.15
CA ILE A 310 2.75 -0.17 1.92
C ILE A 310 1.76 -0.24 3.08
N TYR A 311 2.27 -0.15 4.31
CA TYR A 311 1.41 -0.15 5.49
C TYR A 311 0.53 1.10 5.54
N VAL A 312 1.08 2.28 5.19
CA VAL A 312 0.28 3.51 5.13
C VAL A 312 -0.79 3.43 4.04
N LEU A 313 -0.48 2.87 2.87
CA LEU A 313 -1.46 2.60 1.82
C LEU A 313 -2.56 1.64 2.30
N TYR A 314 -2.20 0.62 3.08
CA TYR A 314 -3.17 -0.24 3.75
C TYR A 314 -4.09 0.55 4.68
N LEU A 315 -3.54 1.43 5.53
CA LEU A 315 -4.34 2.29 6.43
C LEU A 315 -5.33 3.18 5.67
N ILE A 316 -4.92 3.70 4.52
CA ILE A 316 -5.73 4.63 3.71
C ILE A 316 -6.83 3.87 2.95
N LEU A 317 -6.47 2.80 2.25
CA LEU A 317 -7.32 2.15 1.26
C LEU A 317 -8.13 0.96 1.80
N PHE A 318 -7.55 0.19 2.73
CA PHE A 318 -8.07 -1.13 3.09
C PHE A 318 -8.51 -1.22 4.55
N LYS A 319 -7.84 -0.55 5.48
CA LYS A 319 -8.21 -0.58 6.89
C LYS A 319 -9.63 -0.01 7.06
N PRO A 320 -10.57 -0.70 7.73
CA PRO A 320 -11.93 -0.20 7.85
C PRO A 320 -12.06 0.95 8.87
N SER A 321 -13.21 1.62 8.85
CA SER A 321 -13.56 2.72 9.75
C SER A 321 -13.98 2.22 11.13
N ILE A 322 -13.73 2.99 12.19
CA ILE A 322 -14.12 2.64 13.56
C ILE A 322 -15.65 2.72 13.71
N ILE A 323 -16.28 1.64 14.19
CA ILE A 323 -17.68 1.63 14.65
C ILE A 323 -17.76 2.15 16.07
N GLY A 324 -16.96 1.56 16.96
CA GLY A 324 -17.06 1.81 18.39
C GLY A 324 -15.86 1.30 19.18
N MET A 325 -15.86 1.62 20.47
CA MET A 325 -14.85 1.16 21.43
C MET A 325 -15.56 0.56 22.64
N GLU A 326 -15.14 -0.64 23.03
CA GLU A 326 -15.63 -1.34 24.22
C GLU A 326 -14.52 -1.39 25.26
N ASN A 327 -14.85 -1.18 26.53
CA ASN A 327 -13.90 -1.41 27.63
C ASN A 327 -13.95 -2.90 28.02
N ILE A 328 -12.78 -3.52 28.18
CA ILE A 328 -12.59 -4.92 28.59
C ILE A 328 -12.23 -4.99 30.06
#